data_AF-A0A933R6F4-F1
#
_entry.id   AF-A0A933R6F4-F1
#
_cell.length_a   1.000
_cell.length_b   1.000
_cell.length_c   1.000
_cell.angle_alpha   90.00
_cell.angle_beta   90.00
_cell.angle_gamma   90.00
#
_symmetry.space_group_name_H-M   'P 1'
#
loop_
_entity.id
_entity.type
_entity.pdbx_description
1 polymer ?
#
loop_
_entity_poly.entity_id
_entity_poly.type
_entity_poly.pdbx_seq_one_letter_code
_entity_poly.pdbx_strand_id
1 'polypeptide(L)' 'MGVDAGPGAARSKADHAYEVIRQRILARECAPGERLVIEHLARDIDVSVVPVREAIRRLEAEG' A
#
# COMPACT_ATOMS: atom_id res chain seq x y z
N MET A 1 13.55 6.70 14.80
CA MET A 1 12.88 5.92 13.76
C MET A 1 12.16 6.94 12.86
N GLY A 2 12.92 7.57 11.97
CA GLY A 2 12.42 8.60 11.05
C GLY A 2 12.28 7.98 9.66
N VAL A 3 11.16 8.23 9.00
CA VAL A 3 10.98 7.91 7.59
C VAL A 3 10.75 9.23 6.86
N ASP A 4 11.83 9.75 6.30
CA ASP A 4 11.84 10.83 5.33
C ASP A 4 12.64 10.30 4.15
N ALA A 5 11.99 10.10 3.00
CA ALA A 5 12.67 9.87 1.73
C ALA A 5 11.74 10.21 0.55
N GLY A 6 11.77 11.47 0.15
CA GLY A 6 11.57 11.87 -1.23
C GLY A 6 12.73 11.40 -2.14
N PRO A 7 12.70 11.75 -3.44
CA PRO A 7 12.77 10.76 -4.51
C PRO A 7 14.19 10.41 -4.94
N GLY A 8 14.50 9.11 -4.98
CA GLY A 8 15.66 8.58 -5.72
C GLY A 8 16.36 7.34 -5.14
N ALA A 9 16.11 6.94 -3.89
CA ALA A 9 16.92 5.92 -3.21
C ALA A 9 16.08 5.00 -2.31
N ALA A 10 16.23 3.69 -2.47
CA ALA A 10 15.58 2.60 -1.72
C ALA A 10 14.04 2.69 -1.62
N ARG A 11 13.33 1.94 -2.47
CA ARG A 11 11.87 1.81 -2.43
C ARG A 11 11.44 1.48 -0.99
N SER A 12 10.73 2.40 -0.33
CA SER A 12 10.31 2.20 1.05
C SER A 12 9.26 1.09 1.12
N LYS A 13 9.08 0.47 2.29
CA LYS A 13 8.01 -0.53 2.48
C LYS A 13 6.62 0.04 2.19
N ALA A 14 6.43 1.34 2.44
CA ALA A 14 5.18 2.05 2.13
C ALA A 14 4.99 2.22 0.61
N ASP A 15 6.03 2.60 -0.13
CA ASP A 15 5.95 2.74 -1.58
C ASP A 15 5.73 1.39 -2.26
N HIS A 16 6.38 0.34 -1.75
CA HIS A 16 6.15 -1.03 -2.22
C HIS A 16 4.70 -1.46 -1.99
N ALA A 17 4.16 -1.26 -0.78
CA ALA A 17 2.76 -1.58 -0.48
C ALA A 17 1.79 -0.78 -1.36
N TYR A 18 2.05 0.50 -1.59
CA TYR A 18 1.27 1.35 -2.47
C TYR A 18 1.22 0.79 -3.89
N GLU A 19 2.38 0.49 -4.48
CA GLU A 19 2.45 -0.05 -5.83
C GLU A 19 1.69 -1.38 -5.96
N VAL A 20 1.87 -2.29 -5.00
CA VAL A 20 1.19 -3.59 -5.02
C VAL A 20 -0.33 -3.41 -4.94
N ILE A 21 -0.82 -2.63 -3.98
CA ILE A 21 -2.26 -2.42 -3.79
C ILE A 21 -2.85 -1.72 -5.01
N ARG A 22 -2.16 -0.72 -5.57
CA ARG A 22 -2.57 -0.03 -6.80
C ARG A 22 -2.70 -1.00 -7.97
N GLN A 23 -1.72 -1.88 -8.16
CA GLN A 23 -1.76 -2.88 -9.22
C GLN A 23 -2.94 -3.85 -9.04
N ARG A 24 -3.21 -4.33 -7.82
CA ARG A 24 -4.36 -5.21 -7.53
C ARG A 24 -5.70 -4.53 -7.86
N ILE A 25 -5.85 -3.25 -7.51
CA ILE A 25 -7.03 -2.45 -7.85
C ILE A 25 -7.18 -2.31 -9.37
N LEU A 26 -6.09 -1.97 -10.08
CA LEU A 26 -6.10 -1.83 -11.55
C LEU A 26 -6.35 -3.15 -12.28
N ALA A 27 -5.85 -4.25 -11.72
CA ALA A 27 -6.09 -5.61 -12.22
C ALA A 27 -7.52 -6.11 -11.93
N ARG A 28 -8.36 -5.32 -11.25
CA ARG A 28 -9.71 -5.70 -10.79
C ARG A 28 -9.72 -6.95 -9.89
N GLU A 29 -8.62 -7.18 -9.17
CA GLU A 29 -8.53 -8.25 -8.17
C GLU A 29 -9.30 -7.89 -6.90
N CYS A 30 -9.56 -6.60 -6.67
CA CYS A 30 -10.41 -6.11 -5.59
C CYS A 30 -11.74 -5.68 -6.19
N ALA A 31 -12.82 -6.39 -5.85
CA ALA A 31 -14.15 -6.02 -6.33
C ALA A 31 -14.61 -4.71 -5.68
N PRO A 32 -15.36 -3.85 -6.39
CA PRO A 32 -15.97 -2.67 -5.78
C PRO A 32 -16.90 -3.10 -4.63
N GLY A 33 -16.67 -2.53 -3.45
CA GLY A 33 -17.40 -2.89 -2.22
C GLY A 33 -16.80 -4.06 -1.44
N GLU A 34 -15.73 -4.69 -1.94
CA GLU A 34 -14.98 -5.69 -1.18
C GLU A 34 -14.21 -5.03 -0.04
N ARG A 35 -14.26 -5.67 1.13
CA ARG A 35 -13.56 -5.17 2.31
C ARG A 35 -12.07 -5.51 2.20
N LEU A 36 -11.26 -4.51 1.92
CA LEU A 36 -9.80 -4.64 2.01
C LEU A 36 -9.37 -4.76 3.48
N VAL A 37 -8.84 -5.93 3.84
CA VAL A 37 -8.32 -6.20 5.19
C VAL A 37 -6.84 -5.84 5.23
N ILE A 38 -6.49 -4.77 5.94
CA ILE A 38 -5.12 -4.23 6.02
C ILE A 38 -4.15 -5.30 6.56
N GLU A 39 -4.58 -6.08 7.55
CA GLU A 39 -3.78 -7.15 8.13
C GLU A 39 -3.48 -8.30 7.15
N HIS A 40 -4.35 -8.52 6.16
CA HIS A 40 -4.10 -9.50 5.10
C HIS A 40 -3.11 -8.94 4.09
N LEU A 41 -3.32 -7.71 3.63
CA LEU A 41 -2.39 -7.05 2.72
C LEU A 41 -0.98 -6.93 3.31
N ALA A 42 -0.87 -6.61 4.60
CA ALA A 42 0.40 -6.57 5.31
C ALA A 42 1.12 -7.93 5.31
N ARG A 43 0.38 -9.02 5.54
CA ARG A 43 0.92 -10.38 5.49
C ARG A 43 1.31 -10.79 4.07
N ASP A 44 0.47 -10.50 3.08
CA ASP A 44 0.70 -10.84 1.68
C ASP A 44 1.94 -10.14 1.10
N ILE A 45 2.17 -8.90 1.52
CA ILE A 45 3.26 -8.03 1.02
C ILE A 45 4.52 -8.16 1.91
N ASP A 46 4.46 -8.95 2.99
CA ASP A 46 5.52 -9.10 4.00
C ASP A 46 6.01 -7.78 4.60
N VAL A 47 5.05 -6.93 4.98
CA VAL A 47 5.28 -5.63 5.60
C VAL A 47 4.44 -5.46 6.86
N SER A 48 4.77 -4.47 7.68
CA SER A 48 3.94 -4.13 8.84
C SER A 48 2.66 -3.39 8.42
N VAL A 49 1.69 -3.33 9.34
CA VAL A 49 0.39 -2.66 9.09
C VAL A 49 0.55 -1.16 8.84
N VAL A 50 1.59 -0.52 9.41
CA VAL A 50 1.84 0.93 9.27
C VAL A 50 2.05 1.36 7.80
N PRO A 51 3.03 0.82 7.05
CA PRO A 51 3.24 1.19 5.64
C PRO A 51 2.03 0.86 4.75
N VAL A 52 1.29 -0.21 5.02
CA VAL A 52 0.05 -0.53 4.27
C VAL A 52 -1.02 0.53 4.50
N ARG A 53 -1.18 1.00 5.74
CA ARG A 53 -2.15 2.06 6.07
C ARG A 53 -1.79 3.38 5.39
N GLU A 54 -0.51 3.73 5.34
CA GLU A 54 -0.04 4.93 4.62
C GLU A 54 -0.27 4.80 3.11
N ALA A 55 0.03 3.63 2.54
CA ALA A 55 -0.24 3.33 1.14
C ALA A 55 -1.73 3.47 0.78
N ILE A 56 -2.63 2.91 1.60
CA ILE A 56 -4.07 3.05 1.41
C ILE A 56 -4.51 4.50 1.51
N ARG A 57 -4.05 5.24 2.53
CA ARG A 57 -4.36 6.68 2.66
C ARG A 57 -3.90 7.50 1.46
N ARG A 58 -2.74 7.18 0.88
CA ARG A 58 -2.26 7.82 -0.35
C ARG A 58 -3.17 7.50 -1.53
N LEU A 59 -3.55 6.22 -1.70
CA LEU A 59 -4.50 5.81 -2.75
C LEU A 59 -5.86 6.49 -2.63
N GLU A 60 -6.38 6.64 -1.40
CA GLU A 60 -7.62 7.36 -1.12
C GLU A 60 -7.52 8.86 -1.44
N ALA A 61 -6.34 9.47 -1.29
CA ALA A 61 -6.12 10.88 -1.58
C ALA A 61 -5.89 11.18 -3.08
N GLU A 62 -5.50 10.17 -3.86
CA GLU A 62 -5.31 10.27 -5.31
C GLU A 62 -6.58 9.98 -6.13
N GLY A 63 -7.58 9.33 -5.53
CA GLY A 63 -8.89 9.03 -6.13
C GLY A 63 -9.89 10.18 -6.00
#